data_AF-A0A957H054-F1
#
_entry.id   AF-A0A957H054-F1
#
_cell.length_a   1.000
_cell.length_b   1.000
_cell.length_c   1.000
_cell.angle_alpha   90.00
_cell.angle_beta   90.00
_cell.angle_gamma   90.00
#
_symmetry.space_group_name_H-M   'P 1'
#
loop_
_entity.id
_entity.type
_entity.pdbx_description
1 polymer ?
#
loop_
_entity_poly.entity_id
_entity_poly.type
_entity_poly.pdbx_seq_one_letter_code
_entity_poly.pdbx_strand_id
1 'polypeptide(L)'
;PELMRDLLAAAEAYGDGWRLPHDPPDAERRTEQPVKPVLTPLSLANPQAATIPRTFILCTQGDQDIGRLHTAIGQAAARVRSDPGWRYHELATGHMPMWTMPRELADLLLALA
;
A
#
# COMPACT_ATOMS: atom_id res chain seq x y z
N PRO A 1 15.05 8.34 1.98
CA PRO A 1 14.65 8.53 0.57
C PRO A 1 13.71 9.73 0.40
N GLU A 2 13.56 10.26 -0.81
CA GLU A 2 12.74 11.46 -1.11
C GLU A 2 11.32 11.39 -0.54
N LEU A 3 10.62 10.27 -0.74
CA LEU A 3 9.28 10.05 -0.18
C LEU A 3 9.19 10.30 1.34
N MET A 4 10.19 9.87 2.12
CA MET A 4 10.18 10.08 3.57
C MET A 4 10.40 11.55 3.94
N ARG A 5 11.14 12.30 3.12
CA ARG A 5 11.27 13.75 3.30
C ARG A 5 9.95 14.45 2.97
N ASP A 6 9.29 14.04 1.91
CA ASP A 6 7.99 14.59 1.49
C ASP A 6 6.93 14.36 2.59
N LEU A 7 6.89 13.16 3.17
CA LEU A 7 5.97 12.84 4.28
C LEU A 7 6.29 13.62 5.56
N LEU A 8 7.58 13.77 5.91
CA LEU A 8 7.98 14.60 7.05
C LEU A 8 7.59 16.07 6.87
N ALA A 9 7.80 16.62 5.67
CA ALA A 9 7.41 17.99 5.35
C ALA A 9 5.89 18.16 5.40
N ALA A 10 5.12 17.17 4.91
CA ALA A 10 3.67 17.20 5.01
C ALA A 10 3.17 17.12 6.46
N ALA A 11 3.81 16.31 7.31
CA ALA A 11 3.46 16.23 8.72
C ALA A 11 3.73 17.55 9.44
N GLU A 12 4.86 18.21 9.16
CA GLU A 12 5.18 19.52 9.72
C GLU A 12 4.20 20.60 9.25
N ALA A 13 3.91 20.64 7.96
CA ALA A 13 3.09 21.70 7.36
C ALA A 13 1.60 21.55 7.68
N TYR A 14 1.08 20.32 7.79
CA TYR A 14 -0.35 20.06 7.81
C TYR A 14 -0.83 19.19 8.98
N GLY A 15 0.06 18.57 9.74
CA GLY A 15 -0.31 17.55 10.74
C GLY A 15 0.47 17.64 12.04
N ASP A 16 0.59 18.86 12.58
CA ASP A 16 1.17 19.15 13.90
C ASP A 16 2.58 18.55 14.14
N GLY A 17 3.32 18.25 13.07
CA GLY A 17 4.64 17.63 13.11
C GLY A 17 4.66 16.12 13.38
N TRP A 18 3.52 15.45 13.58
CA TRP A 18 3.49 14.02 13.96
C TRP A 18 2.51 13.15 13.18
N ARG A 19 1.56 13.74 12.45
CA ARG A 19 0.54 13.02 11.67
C ARG A 19 0.50 13.50 10.23
N LEU A 20 -0.01 12.65 9.35
CA LEU A 20 -0.30 12.93 7.95
C LEU A 20 -1.82 13.03 7.81
N PRO A 21 -2.37 14.23 7.52
CA PRO A 21 -3.79 14.38 7.25
C PRO A 21 -4.21 13.57 6.02
N HIS A 22 -5.44 13.09 6.02
CA HIS A 22 -6.02 12.48 4.83
C HIS A 22 -6.66 13.56 3.93
N ASP A 23 -6.66 13.30 2.62
CA ASP A 23 -7.32 14.13 1.62
C ASP A 23 -8.46 13.31 0.97
N PRO A 24 -9.71 13.80 0.98
CA PRO A 24 -10.18 15.05 1.59
C PRO A 24 -10.21 14.99 3.13
N PRO A 25 -10.07 16.13 3.83
CA PRO A 25 -9.99 16.20 5.30
C PRO A 25 -11.27 15.74 6.01
N ASP A 26 -12.41 15.72 5.32
CA ASP A 26 -13.71 15.31 5.88
C ASP A 26 -14.15 13.91 5.40
N ALA A 27 -13.22 13.12 4.88
CA ALA A 27 -13.53 11.77 4.42
C ALA A 27 -14.05 10.88 5.56
N GLU A 28 -15.28 10.38 5.43
CA GLU A 28 -15.87 9.46 6.39
C GLU A 28 -15.00 8.20 6.53
N ARG A 29 -14.82 7.72 7.77
CA ARG A 29 -14.05 6.51 8.09
C ARG A 29 -12.56 6.58 7.70
N ARG A 30 -12.00 7.78 7.60
CA ARG A 30 -10.55 8.00 7.54
C ARG A 30 -10.06 8.61 8.85
N THR A 31 -8.81 8.32 9.18
CA THR A 31 -8.09 8.93 10.30
C THR A 31 -6.71 9.31 9.81
N GLU A 32 -6.11 10.30 10.44
CA GLU A 32 -4.78 10.77 10.11
C GLU A 32 -3.74 9.69 10.44
N GLN A 33 -2.73 9.55 9.58
CA GLN A 33 -1.72 8.50 9.71
C GLN A 33 -0.52 9.04 10.51
N PRO A 34 -0.12 8.44 11.64
CA PRO A 34 1.11 8.83 12.32
C PRO A 34 2.32 8.70 11.40
N VAL A 35 3.22 9.68 11.37
CA VAL A 35 4.37 9.68 10.42
C VAL A 35 5.48 8.72 10.85
N LYS A 36 5.66 8.52 12.16
CA LYS A 36 6.78 7.77 12.74
C LYS A 36 6.92 6.31 12.25
N PRO A 37 5.84 5.51 12.08
CA PRO A 37 5.95 4.16 11.53
C PRO A 37 6.63 4.11 10.16
N VAL A 38 6.36 5.10 9.29
CA VAL A 38 6.95 5.15 7.94
C VAL A 38 8.46 5.42 7.99
N LEU A 39 8.94 6.09 9.04
CA LEU A 39 10.34 6.43 9.26
C LEU A 39 11.11 5.33 9.97
N THR A 40 10.41 4.35 10.55
CA THR A 40 11.02 3.34 11.41
C THR A 40 11.66 2.25 10.54
N PRO A 41 12.99 2.05 10.61
CA PRO A 41 13.63 0.96 9.87
C PRO A 41 13.11 -0.39 10.36
N LEU A 42 12.79 -1.28 9.42
CA LEU A 42 12.32 -2.63 9.71
C LEU A 42 13.40 -3.65 9.31
N SER A 43 13.70 -4.58 10.22
CA SER A 43 14.56 -5.74 9.94
C SER A 43 13.71 -7.00 9.88
N LEU A 44 13.76 -7.71 8.76
CA LEU A 44 13.07 -8.99 8.57
C LEU A 44 14.04 -10.14 8.86
N ALA A 45 14.14 -10.53 10.13
CA ALA A 45 15.10 -11.53 10.58
C ALA A 45 14.53 -12.94 10.77
N ASN A 46 13.20 -13.12 10.65
CA ASN A 46 12.58 -14.43 10.84
C ASN A 46 12.61 -15.25 9.53
N PRO A 47 13.44 -16.30 9.42
CA PRO A 47 13.50 -17.13 8.21
C PRO A 47 12.20 -17.91 7.95
N GLN A 48 11.41 -18.19 8.99
CA GLN A 48 10.13 -18.91 8.85
C GLN A 48 9.09 -18.08 8.09
N ALA A 49 9.24 -16.75 8.03
CA ALA A 49 8.35 -15.91 7.23
C ALA A 49 8.42 -16.23 5.73
N ALA A 50 9.54 -16.80 5.25
CA ALA A 50 9.70 -17.16 3.84
C ALA A 50 8.84 -18.36 3.42
N THR A 51 8.40 -19.20 4.36
CA THR A 51 7.59 -20.41 4.08
C THR A 51 6.09 -20.12 3.99
N ILE A 52 5.67 -18.93 4.42
CA ILE A 52 4.27 -18.53 4.36
C ILE A 52 3.86 -18.36 2.88
N PRO A 53 2.76 -18.99 2.42
CA PRO A 53 2.23 -18.76 1.09
C PRO A 53 1.88 -17.29 0.89
N ARG A 54 2.32 -16.72 -0.22
CA ARG A 54 2.22 -15.29 -0.49
C ARG A 54 1.46 -15.02 -1.78
N THR A 55 0.61 -14.00 -1.72
CA THR A 55 -0.16 -13.52 -2.87
C THR A 55 0.01 -12.01 -2.98
N PHE A 56 0.21 -11.51 -4.19
CA PHE A 56 0.23 -10.09 -4.51
C PHE A 56 -0.96 -9.78 -5.42
N ILE A 57 -1.77 -8.78 -5.03
CA ILE A 57 -2.92 -8.30 -5.81
C ILE A 57 -2.61 -6.86 -6.21
N LEU A 58 -2.32 -6.63 -7.49
CA LEU A 58 -2.07 -5.29 -8.02
C LEU A 58 -3.37 -4.64 -8.48
N CYS A 59 -3.65 -3.44 -8.00
CA CYS A 59 -4.66 -2.55 -8.58
C CYS A 59 -4.01 -1.79 -9.74
N THR A 60 -4.54 -1.90 -10.96
CA THR A 60 -3.89 -1.45 -12.20
C THR A 60 -4.36 -0.10 -12.72
N GLN A 61 -5.20 0.60 -11.96
CA GLN A 61 -5.70 1.94 -12.31
C GLN A 61 -5.54 2.91 -11.13
N GLY A 62 -5.90 4.18 -11.31
CA GLY A 62 -5.90 5.16 -10.22
C GLY A 62 -4.51 5.57 -9.74
N ASP A 63 -3.47 5.40 -10.58
CA ASP A 63 -2.06 5.63 -10.24
C ASP A 63 -1.76 7.06 -9.73
N GLN A 64 -2.62 8.01 -10.09
CA GLN A 64 -2.52 9.41 -9.66
C GLN A 64 -2.83 9.59 -8.16
N ASP A 65 -3.67 8.72 -7.58
CA ASP A 65 -4.24 8.91 -6.24
C ASP A 65 -3.22 8.62 -5.12
N ILE A 66 -2.08 8.00 -5.44
CA ILE A 66 -1.08 7.54 -4.46
C ILE A 66 0.33 8.10 -4.73
N GLY A 67 0.49 8.96 -5.74
CA GLY A 67 1.74 9.70 -6.01
C GLY A 67 3.00 8.82 -6.05
N ARG A 68 4.07 9.23 -5.35
CA ARG A 68 5.36 8.50 -5.34
C ARG A 68 5.26 7.08 -4.76
N LEU A 69 4.21 6.73 -4.00
CA LEU A 69 4.00 5.35 -3.55
C LEU A 69 3.72 4.41 -4.71
N HIS A 70 3.09 4.90 -5.79
CA HIS A 70 2.85 4.12 -7.00
C HIS A 70 4.15 3.51 -7.54
N THR A 71 5.24 4.29 -7.59
CA THR A 71 6.54 3.80 -8.07
C THR A 71 7.07 2.62 -7.27
N ALA A 72 6.99 2.69 -5.94
CA ALA A 72 7.45 1.60 -5.08
C ALA A 72 6.58 0.34 -5.23
N ILE A 73 5.26 0.50 -5.37
CA ILE A 73 4.33 -0.59 -5.62
C ILE A 73 4.58 -1.23 -6.98
N GLY A 74 4.79 -0.43 -8.03
CA GLY A 74 5.11 -0.93 -9.38
C GLY A 74 6.43 -1.72 -9.42
N GLN A 75 7.46 -1.24 -8.72
CA GLN A 75 8.72 -1.98 -8.57
C GLN A 75 8.53 -3.32 -7.84
N ALA A 76 7.73 -3.33 -6.78
CA ALA A 76 7.39 -4.56 -6.06
C ALA A 76 6.60 -5.54 -6.95
N ALA A 77 5.61 -5.05 -7.69
CA ALA A 77 4.81 -5.84 -8.61
C ALA A 77 5.67 -6.46 -9.73
N ALA A 78 6.57 -5.67 -10.34
CA ALA A 78 7.49 -6.16 -11.37
C ALA A 78 8.40 -7.27 -10.83
N ARG A 79 8.95 -7.09 -9.63
CA ARG A 79 9.75 -8.13 -8.96
C ARG A 79 8.93 -9.39 -8.71
N VAL A 80 7.77 -9.24 -8.07
CA VAL A 80 6.92 -10.37 -7.65
C VAL A 80 6.39 -11.16 -8.85
N ARG A 81 6.05 -10.48 -9.95
CA ARG A 81 5.57 -11.13 -11.17
C ARG A 81 6.58 -12.12 -11.77
N SER A 82 7.86 -11.92 -11.51
CA SER A 82 8.95 -12.82 -11.94
C SER A 82 9.35 -13.88 -10.90
N ASP A 83 8.75 -13.85 -9.69
CA ASP A 83 9.09 -14.72 -8.58
C ASP A 83 8.06 -15.87 -8.47
N PRO A 84 8.44 -17.14 -8.75
CA PRO A 84 7.52 -18.27 -8.70
C PRO A 84 7.04 -18.59 -7.28
N GLY A 85 7.64 -18.00 -6.24
CA GLY A 85 7.19 -18.12 -4.85
C GLY A 85 5.93 -17.31 -4.53
N TRP A 86 5.38 -16.56 -5.49
CA TRP A 86 4.19 -15.74 -5.32
C TRP A 86 3.06 -16.15 -6.26
N ARG A 87 1.83 -16.09 -5.74
CA ARG A 87 0.63 -15.97 -6.58
C ARG A 87 0.43 -14.50 -6.94
N TYR A 88 0.18 -14.20 -8.20
CA TYR A 88 0.04 -12.83 -8.68
C TYR A 88 -1.32 -12.64 -9.36
N HIS A 89 -2.05 -11.62 -8.93
CA HIS A 89 -3.36 -11.25 -9.48
C HIS A 89 -3.42 -9.76 -9.73
N GLU A 90 -4.32 -9.34 -10.61
CA GLU A 90 -4.57 -7.94 -10.94
C GLU A 90 -6.07 -7.64 -10.81
N LEU A 91 -6.41 -6.43 -10.37
CA LEU A 91 -7.76 -5.88 -10.39
C LEU A 91 -7.73 -4.54 -11.12
N ALA A 92 -8.67 -4.35 -12.05
CA ALA A 92 -8.76 -3.14 -12.87
C ALA A 92 -9.44 -1.98 -12.11
N THR A 93 -8.79 -1.52 -11.04
CA THR A 93 -9.29 -0.47 -10.14
C THR A 93 -8.16 0.35 -9.52
N GLY A 94 -8.51 1.46 -8.86
CA GLY A 94 -7.66 2.27 -7.98
C GLY A 94 -7.29 1.61 -6.65
N HIS A 95 -6.55 2.34 -5.83
CA HIS A 95 -5.93 1.87 -4.57
C HIS A 95 -6.90 1.31 -3.52
N MET A 96 -8.20 1.62 -3.65
CA MET A 96 -9.25 1.20 -2.71
C MET A 96 -10.19 0.15 -3.34
N PRO A 97 -9.72 -1.06 -3.69
CA PRO A 97 -10.53 -2.09 -4.34
C PRO A 97 -11.69 -2.56 -3.46
N MET A 98 -11.56 -2.45 -2.14
CA MET A 98 -12.64 -2.76 -1.19
C MET A 98 -13.83 -1.79 -1.29
N TRP A 99 -13.68 -0.66 -1.96
CA TRP A 99 -14.77 0.30 -2.21
C TRP A 99 -15.34 0.16 -3.62
N THR A 100 -14.46 0.00 -4.60
CA THR A 100 -14.81 0.05 -6.03
C THR A 100 -15.12 -1.32 -6.63
N MET A 101 -14.48 -2.39 -6.15
CA MET A 101 -14.66 -3.78 -6.60
C MET A 101 -14.79 -4.75 -5.41
N PRO A 102 -15.70 -4.49 -4.45
CA PRO A 102 -15.76 -5.26 -3.20
C PRO A 102 -16.10 -6.75 -3.43
N ARG A 103 -16.91 -7.08 -4.44
CA ARG A 103 -17.28 -8.47 -4.75
C ARG A 103 -16.11 -9.22 -5.37
N GLU A 104 -15.48 -8.63 -6.37
CA GLU A 104 -14.35 -9.23 -7.08
C GLU A 104 -13.14 -9.41 -6.15
N LEU A 105 -12.88 -8.44 -5.27
CA LEU A 105 -11.87 -8.58 -4.24
C LEU A 105 -12.21 -9.72 -3.26
N ALA A 106 -13.46 -9.81 -2.80
CA ALA A 106 -13.89 -10.85 -1.88
C ALA A 106 -13.79 -12.25 -2.51
N ASP A 107 -14.30 -12.42 -3.74
CA ASP A 107 -14.23 -13.67 -4.48
C ASP A 107 -12.78 -14.11 -4.71
N LEU A 108 -11.91 -13.16 -5.05
CA LEU A 108 -10.47 -13.42 -5.19
C LEU A 108 -9.86 -13.88 -3.87
N LEU A 109 -10.14 -13.20 -2.76
CA LEU A 109 -9.61 -13.57 -1.43
C LEU A 109 -10.11 -14.95 -0.98
N LEU A 110 -11.38 -15.28 -1.22
CA LEU A 110 -11.96 -16.59 -0.90
C LEU A 110 -11.34 -17.71 -1.73
N ALA A 111 -10.95 -17.44 -2.98
CA ALA A 111 -10.27 -18.41 -3.83
C ALA A 111 -8.79 -18.66 -3.43
N LEU A 112 -8.21 -17.83 -2.55
CA LEU A 112 -6.85 -18.00 -2.04
C LEU A 112 -6.76 -18.92 -0.81
N ALA A 113 -7.90 -19.16 -0.15
CA ALA A 113 -8.05 -19.90 1.09
C ALA A 113 -7.87 -21.42 0.91
#